data_AF-A0A8T6N7D2-F1
#
_entry.id   AF-A0A8T6N7D2-F1
#
_cell.length_a   1.000
_cell.length_b   1.000
_cell.length_c   1.000
_cell.angle_alpha   90.00
_cell.angle_beta   90.00
_cell.angle_gamma   90.00
#
_symmetry.space_group_name_H-M   'P 1'
#
loop_
_entity.id
_entity.type
_entity.pdbx_description
1 polymer ?
#
loop_
_entity_poly.entity_id
_entity_poly.type
_entity_poly.pdbx_seq_one_letter_code
_entity_poly.pdbx_strand_id
1 'polypeptide(L)'
;MSQSDYKADALKAKDKLAEISPTMCLAKWNQVSLHLPTGLTNSCYHPPLHKIDHTKLKDNPAALHNTKEKLQQREQMLSGDKPSGCSYCWNIEKTGEMSDRHYRSGEPWAMQDFDDIRKNPIDETWTPRYVEVNFSNACNFRCSYCSPQFSTTWARETDLYGEYPTTPPHNAPEHFQGSRKPIPNRDPNPYVTAFWKWWPTLYKNLKHFRMTGGEPMMDVNTYKVFQYIIDNPKQDLHLNVTSNMCPADKKLKEKYFNMAQEICMQEKVKHMMQFVSVDAFGHRAEYIRDGLDFNYMMDNVEEFLDRIPGRNSITFIITYNNLSITSM
;
A
#
# COMPACT_ATOMS: atom_id res chain seq x y z
N MET A 1 21.65 12.83 -23.28
CA MET A 1 21.20 12.50 -21.91
C MET A 1 21.38 11.00 -21.73
N SER A 2 22.12 10.55 -20.71
CA SER A 2 22.21 9.12 -20.39
C SER A 2 20.82 8.60 -20.03
N GLN A 3 20.50 7.39 -20.46
CA GLN A 3 19.26 6.73 -20.09
C GLN A 3 19.33 6.33 -18.61
N SER A 4 18.33 6.71 -17.81
CA SER A 4 18.25 6.26 -16.41
C SER A 4 18.11 4.74 -16.33
N ASP A 5 18.71 4.10 -15.32
CA ASP A 5 18.58 2.66 -15.05
C ASP A 5 17.11 2.21 -15.03
N TYR A 6 16.23 2.99 -14.41
CA TYR A 6 14.79 2.73 -14.38
C TYR A 6 14.14 2.56 -15.76
N LYS A 7 14.53 3.41 -16.72
CA LYS A 7 14.03 3.33 -18.11
C LYS A 7 14.69 2.20 -18.87
N ALA A 8 15.98 1.94 -18.64
CA ALA A 8 16.70 0.85 -19.28
C ALA A 8 16.12 -0.52 -18.86
N ASP A 9 15.85 -0.69 -17.57
CA ASP A 9 15.22 -1.89 -17.01
C ASP A 9 13.80 -2.10 -17.54
N ALA A 10 13.02 -1.02 -17.67
CA ALA A 10 11.68 -1.08 -18.26
C ALA A 10 11.69 -1.54 -19.73
N LEU A 11 12.67 -1.08 -20.54
CA LEU A 11 12.84 -1.54 -21.91
C LEU A 11 13.20 -3.02 -21.96
N LYS A 12 14.17 -3.44 -21.15
CA LYS A 12 14.55 -4.86 -21.04
C LYS A 12 13.36 -5.73 -20.62
N ALA A 13 12.55 -5.23 -19.69
CA ALA A 13 11.34 -5.93 -19.27
C ALA A 13 10.32 -6.03 -20.39
N LYS A 14 10.10 -4.96 -21.16
CA LYS A 14 9.21 -4.98 -22.32
C LYS A 14 9.58 -6.10 -23.30
N ASP A 15 10.86 -6.22 -23.63
CA ASP A 15 11.34 -7.24 -24.56
C ASP A 15 11.15 -8.66 -23.98
N LYS A 16 11.54 -8.87 -22.72
CA LYS A 16 11.37 -10.17 -22.04
C LYS A 16 9.91 -10.59 -21.90
N LEU A 17 9.04 -9.67 -21.51
CA LEU A 17 7.60 -9.95 -21.34
C LEU A 17 6.97 -10.42 -22.65
N ALA A 18 7.39 -9.84 -23.78
CA ALA A 18 6.92 -10.20 -25.12
C ALA A 18 7.28 -11.64 -25.53
N GLU A 19 8.30 -12.26 -24.92
CA GLU A 19 8.62 -13.68 -25.11
C GLU A 19 7.52 -14.62 -24.57
N ILE A 20 6.71 -14.16 -23.62
CA ILE A 20 5.58 -14.90 -23.04
C ILE A 20 4.29 -14.53 -23.77
N SER A 21 3.95 -13.23 -23.77
CA SER A 21 2.77 -12.71 -24.46
C SER A 21 2.86 -11.18 -24.62
N PRO A 22 2.13 -10.57 -25.57
CA PRO A 22 2.12 -9.12 -25.74
C PRO A 22 1.53 -8.36 -24.53
N THR A 23 0.80 -9.03 -23.64
CA THR A 23 0.08 -8.41 -22.51
C THR A 23 0.61 -8.82 -21.14
N MET A 24 1.71 -9.59 -21.10
CA MET A 24 2.32 -10.06 -19.87
C MET A 24 2.74 -8.92 -18.94
N CYS A 25 2.64 -9.14 -17.62
CA CYS A 25 3.02 -8.18 -16.58
C CYS A 25 3.43 -8.92 -15.31
N LEU A 26 4.70 -8.85 -14.90
CA LEU A 26 5.16 -9.53 -13.67
C LEU A 26 4.53 -8.95 -12.41
N ALA A 27 4.17 -7.66 -12.39
CA ALA A 27 3.51 -7.05 -11.24
C ALA A 27 2.12 -7.65 -10.94
N LYS A 28 1.45 -8.27 -11.93
CA LYS A 28 0.19 -9.01 -11.70
C LYS A 28 0.39 -10.23 -10.79
N TRP A 29 1.59 -10.81 -10.77
CA TRP A 29 2.01 -11.89 -9.89
C TRP A 29 2.71 -11.39 -8.64
N ASN A 30 3.55 -10.37 -8.76
CA ASN A 30 4.49 -10.01 -7.69
C ASN A 30 4.10 -8.79 -6.86
N GLN A 31 2.98 -8.12 -7.16
CA GLN A 31 2.47 -7.00 -6.39
C GLN A 31 1.02 -7.23 -5.95
N VAL A 32 0.75 -6.90 -4.68
CA VAL A 32 -0.60 -6.88 -4.12
C VAL A 32 -0.81 -5.69 -3.21
N SER A 33 -2.02 -5.12 -3.28
CA SER A 33 -2.53 -4.19 -2.28
C SER A 33 -3.73 -4.81 -1.58
N LEU A 34 -3.70 -4.82 -0.25
CA LEU A 34 -4.70 -5.43 0.62
C LEU A 34 -5.42 -4.37 1.44
N HIS A 35 -6.75 -4.32 1.34
CA HIS A 35 -7.61 -3.42 2.09
C HIS A 35 -8.44 -4.24 3.07
N LEU A 36 -7.79 -4.67 4.16
CA LEU A 36 -8.35 -5.65 5.08
C LEU A 36 -9.59 -5.16 5.85
N PRO A 37 -9.79 -3.86 6.14
CA PRO A 37 -11.03 -3.38 6.74
C PRO A 37 -12.26 -3.68 5.88
N THR A 38 -12.16 -3.54 4.57
CA THR A 38 -13.27 -3.81 3.64
C THR A 38 -13.19 -5.18 2.97
N GLY A 39 -12.10 -5.94 3.18
CA GLY A 39 -11.87 -7.23 2.53
C GLY A 39 -11.69 -7.13 1.02
N LEU A 40 -11.13 -6.01 0.56
CA LEU A 40 -10.89 -5.73 -0.86
C LEU A 40 -9.41 -5.90 -1.20
N THR A 41 -9.11 -6.14 -2.47
CA THR A 41 -7.74 -6.21 -2.98
C THR A 41 -7.67 -5.79 -4.44
N ASN A 42 -6.47 -5.42 -4.86
CA ASN A 42 -6.03 -5.27 -6.24
C ASN A 42 -4.56 -5.72 -6.35
N SER A 43 -4.01 -5.83 -7.56
CA SER A 43 -2.60 -6.22 -7.77
C SER A 43 -1.66 -5.01 -7.55
N CYS A 44 -1.44 -4.20 -8.58
CA CYS A 44 -0.86 -2.86 -8.40
C CYS A 44 -1.97 -1.85 -8.08
N TYR A 45 -1.65 -0.55 -8.04
CA TYR A 45 -2.59 0.49 -7.58
C TYR A 45 -3.61 0.96 -8.63
N HIS A 46 -3.38 0.68 -9.93
CA HIS A 46 -4.30 1.08 -11.00
C HIS A 46 -5.57 0.22 -11.14
N PRO A 47 -5.51 -1.12 -10.98
CA PRO A 47 -6.70 -1.94 -11.12
C PRO A 47 -7.77 -1.60 -10.09
N PRO A 48 -9.05 -1.66 -10.48
CA PRO A 48 -10.16 -1.55 -9.55
C PRO A 48 -10.04 -2.55 -8.40
N LEU A 49 -10.59 -2.16 -7.25
CA LEU A 49 -10.70 -3.05 -6.10
C LEU A 49 -11.77 -4.10 -6.34
N HIS A 50 -11.48 -5.34 -5.95
CA HIS A 50 -12.47 -6.44 -5.93
C HIS A 50 -12.46 -7.17 -4.60
N LYS A 51 -13.54 -7.92 -4.33
CA LYS A 51 -13.74 -8.61 -3.06
C LYS A 51 -12.92 -9.89 -2.97
N ILE A 52 -12.31 -10.11 -1.82
CA ILE A 52 -11.68 -11.38 -1.46
C ILE A 52 -12.76 -12.33 -0.96
N ASP A 53 -12.79 -13.56 -1.49
CA ASP A 53 -13.65 -14.62 -0.95
C ASP A 53 -13.07 -15.16 0.37
N HIS A 54 -13.62 -14.67 1.48
CA HIS A 54 -13.16 -15.05 2.82
C HIS A 54 -13.34 -16.55 3.13
N THR A 55 -14.25 -17.25 2.44
CA THR A 55 -14.49 -18.69 2.69
C THR A 55 -13.29 -19.54 2.31
N LYS A 56 -12.50 -19.10 1.31
CA LYS A 56 -11.27 -19.77 0.84
C LYS A 56 -10.09 -19.59 1.78
N LEU A 57 -10.11 -18.55 2.62
CA LEU A 57 -8.98 -18.16 3.46
C LEU A 57 -8.71 -19.13 4.61
N LYS A 58 -9.70 -19.96 4.97
CA LYS A 58 -9.53 -20.97 6.02
C LYS A 58 -8.51 -22.04 5.59
N ASP A 59 -8.59 -22.45 4.33
CA ASP A 59 -7.79 -23.56 3.77
C ASP A 59 -6.56 -23.05 3.00
N ASN A 60 -6.67 -21.90 2.32
CA ASN A 60 -5.57 -21.27 1.60
C ASN A 60 -5.48 -19.77 1.95
N PRO A 61 -4.64 -19.36 2.92
CA PRO A 61 -4.49 -17.96 3.28
C PRO A 61 -3.80 -17.14 2.18
N ALA A 62 -3.09 -17.76 1.22
CA ALA A 62 -2.53 -17.09 0.06
C ALA A 62 -3.61 -16.62 -0.94
N ALA A 63 -4.87 -17.08 -0.79
CA ALA A 63 -6.00 -16.56 -1.58
C ALA A 63 -6.31 -15.07 -1.33
N LEU A 64 -5.68 -14.44 -0.31
CA LEU A 64 -5.61 -12.98 -0.20
C LEU A 64 -5.01 -12.33 -1.47
N HIS A 65 -4.02 -13.00 -2.08
CA HIS A 65 -3.39 -12.56 -3.32
C HIS A 65 -3.87 -13.34 -4.54
N ASN A 66 -4.08 -14.64 -4.41
CA ASN A 66 -4.45 -15.53 -5.51
C ASN A 66 -5.98 -15.68 -5.63
N THR A 67 -6.69 -14.55 -5.73
CA THR A 67 -8.15 -14.57 -5.92
C THR A 67 -8.51 -15.14 -7.29
N LYS A 68 -9.70 -15.73 -7.43
CA LYS A 68 -10.22 -16.23 -8.72
C LYS A 68 -10.11 -15.18 -9.83
N GLU A 69 -10.49 -13.93 -9.53
CA GLU A 69 -10.39 -12.83 -10.49
C GLU A 69 -8.94 -12.56 -10.93
N LYS A 70 -7.97 -12.55 -10.01
CA LYS A 70 -6.57 -12.31 -10.35
C LYS A 70 -5.99 -13.47 -11.16
N LEU A 71 -6.33 -14.72 -10.82
CA LEU A 71 -5.93 -15.91 -11.59
C LEU A 71 -6.50 -15.87 -13.01
N GLN A 72 -7.79 -15.54 -13.18
CA GLN A 72 -8.40 -15.37 -14.51
C GLN A 72 -7.72 -14.26 -15.32
N GLN A 73 -7.35 -13.14 -14.69
CA GLN A 73 -6.61 -12.06 -15.35
C GLN A 73 -5.19 -12.49 -15.74
N ARG A 74 -4.55 -13.37 -14.97
CA ARG A 74 -3.26 -13.97 -15.31
C ARG A 74 -3.40 -14.86 -16.55
N GLU A 75 -4.43 -15.71 -16.60
CA GLU A 75 -4.74 -16.53 -17.79
C GLU A 75 -4.97 -15.69 -19.04
N GLN A 76 -5.77 -14.62 -18.94
CA GLN A 76 -5.97 -13.67 -20.03
C GLN A 76 -4.64 -13.07 -20.50
N MET A 77 -3.79 -12.62 -19.58
CA MET A 77 -2.48 -12.07 -19.94
C MET A 77 -1.61 -13.12 -20.65
N LEU A 78 -1.58 -14.37 -20.20
CA LEU A 78 -0.81 -15.43 -20.84
C LEU A 78 -1.31 -15.74 -22.26
N SER A 79 -2.62 -15.66 -22.48
CA SER A 79 -3.26 -15.82 -23.80
C SER A 79 -3.09 -14.61 -24.73
N GLY A 80 -2.46 -13.52 -24.27
CA GLY A 80 -2.31 -12.28 -25.04
C GLY A 80 -3.53 -11.35 -24.99
N ASP A 81 -4.53 -11.67 -24.17
CA ASP A 81 -5.69 -10.82 -23.95
C ASP A 81 -5.35 -9.66 -23.00
N LYS A 82 -6.14 -8.59 -23.09
CA LYS A 82 -6.00 -7.38 -22.28
C LYS A 82 -7.08 -7.34 -21.18
N PRO A 83 -6.80 -7.78 -19.95
CA PRO A 83 -7.75 -7.68 -18.84
C PRO A 83 -8.29 -6.26 -18.67
N SER A 84 -9.62 -6.13 -18.55
CA SER A 84 -10.29 -4.83 -18.38
C SER A 84 -9.82 -4.08 -17.14
N GLY A 85 -9.53 -4.80 -16.05
CA GLY A 85 -8.98 -4.23 -14.82
C GLY A 85 -7.60 -3.58 -14.98
N CYS A 86 -6.89 -3.80 -16.10
CA CYS A 86 -5.58 -3.17 -16.37
C CYS A 86 -5.67 -2.06 -17.43
N SER A 87 -6.87 -1.53 -17.67
CA SER A 87 -7.17 -0.53 -18.72
C SER A 87 -6.27 0.71 -18.68
N TYR A 88 -5.84 1.16 -17.51
CA TYR A 88 -4.88 2.26 -17.39
C TYR A 88 -3.62 2.02 -18.24
N CYS A 89 -2.98 0.86 -18.06
CA CYS A 89 -1.77 0.50 -18.81
C CYS A 89 -2.05 0.41 -20.32
N TRP A 90 -3.20 -0.18 -20.69
CA TRP A 90 -3.59 -0.30 -22.10
C TRP A 90 -3.84 1.05 -22.76
N ASN A 91 -4.36 2.02 -22.01
CA ASN A 91 -4.61 3.36 -22.52
C ASN A 91 -3.30 4.14 -22.72
N ILE A 92 -2.34 4.00 -21.79
CA ILE A 92 -1.00 4.56 -21.99
C ILE A 92 -0.32 3.94 -23.22
N GLU A 93 -0.35 2.61 -23.35
CA GLU A 93 0.30 1.91 -24.48
C GLU A 93 -0.30 2.25 -25.85
N LYS A 94 -1.59 2.60 -25.92
CA LYS A 94 -2.23 3.08 -27.17
C LYS A 94 -1.62 4.38 -27.68
N THR A 95 -0.97 5.16 -26.82
CA THR A 95 -0.28 6.41 -27.22
C THR A 95 1.11 6.16 -27.80
N GLY A 96 1.60 4.92 -27.80
CA GLY A 96 2.95 4.56 -28.20
C GLY A 96 3.95 4.52 -27.04
N GLU A 97 3.54 4.96 -25.85
CA GLU A 97 4.36 5.03 -24.65
C GLU A 97 4.40 3.71 -23.85
N MET A 98 5.43 3.53 -23.02
CA MET A 98 5.47 2.43 -22.06
C MET A 98 4.55 2.73 -20.86
N SER A 99 3.75 1.75 -20.46
CA SER A 99 2.96 1.81 -19.23
C SER A 99 3.71 1.30 -17.98
N ASP A 100 3.11 1.54 -16.81
CA ASP A 100 3.52 1.00 -15.52
C ASP A 100 3.78 -0.51 -15.50
N ARG A 101 3.13 -1.30 -16.37
CA ARG A 101 3.40 -2.75 -16.41
C ARG A 101 4.85 -3.03 -16.79
N HIS A 102 5.43 -2.24 -17.69
CA HIS A 102 6.82 -2.38 -18.13
C HIS A 102 7.76 -1.96 -17.02
N TYR A 103 7.52 -0.76 -16.46
CA TYR A 103 8.35 -0.22 -15.39
C TYR A 103 8.35 -1.10 -14.14
N ARG A 104 7.16 -1.51 -13.66
CA ARG A 104 7.03 -2.38 -12.49
C ARG A 104 7.59 -3.79 -12.74
N SER A 105 7.54 -4.29 -13.96
CA SER A 105 8.16 -5.58 -14.30
C SER A 105 9.67 -5.49 -14.44
N GLY A 106 10.21 -4.31 -14.79
CA GLY A 106 11.65 -4.04 -14.86
C GLY A 106 12.32 -3.92 -13.50
N GLU A 107 11.56 -3.60 -12.46
CA GLU A 107 12.06 -3.58 -11.10
C GLU A 107 12.72 -4.92 -10.70
N PRO A 108 13.86 -4.90 -9.98
CA PRO A 108 14.58 -6.12 -9.60
C PRO A 108 13.73 -7.12 -8.82
N TRP A 109 12.83 -6.63 -7.95
CA TRP A 109 11.95 -7.49 -7.17
C TRP A 109 10.93 -8.24 -8.04
N ALA A 110 10.57 -7.73 -9.20
CA ALA A 110 9.66 -8.38 -10.12
C ALA A 110 10.42 -9.30 -11.09
N MET A 111 11.47 -8.77 -11.72
CA MET A 111 12.22 -9.43 -12.78
C MET A 111 12.91 -10.72 -12.31
N GLN A 112 13.32 -10.81 -11.05
CA GLN A 112 13.97 -12.01 -10.50
C GLN A 112 13.12 -13.28 -10.64
N ASP A 113 11.78 -13.16 -10.66
CA ASP A 113 10.87 -14.32 -10.72
C ASP A 113 10.36 -14.60 -12.15
N PHE A 114 10.94 -13.97 -13.17
CA PHE A 114 10.49 -14.13 -14.55
C PHE A 114 10.42 -15.61 -14.97
N ASP A 115 11.48 -16.37 -14.72
CA ASP A 115 11.56 -17.78 -15.11
C ASP A 115 10.64 -18.68 -14.27
N ASP A 116 10.51 -18.40 -12.96
CA ASP A 116 9.63 -19.14 -12.07
C ASP A 116 8.15 -18.94 -12.43
N ILE A 117 7.75 -17.69 -12.72
CA ILE A 117 6.40 -17.37 -13.19
C ILE A 117 6.15 -18.02 -14.56
N ARG A 118 7.13 -18.00 -15.47
CA ARG A 118 7.00 -18.65 -16.77
C ARG A 118 6.81 -20.16 -16.64
N LYS A 119 7.48 -20.80 -15.68
CA LYS A 119 7.40 -22.25 -15.43
C LYS A 119 6.10 -22.67 -14.76
N ASN A 120 5.60 -21.88 -13.80
CA ASN A 120 4.35 -22.18 -13.08
C ASN A 120 3.43 -20.94 -12.99
N PRO A 121 2.80 -20.54 -14.11
CA PRO A 121 2.16 -19.22 -14.19
C PRO A 121 0.83 -19.10 -13.45
N ILE A 122 0.18 -20.20 -13.06
CA ILE A 122 -1.15 -20.20 -12.40
C ILE A 122 -1.06 -20.81 -10.99
N ASP A 123 0.05 -20.61 -10.29
CA ASP A 123 0.21 -21.05 -8.90
C ASP A 123 -0.77 -20.34 -7.94
N GLU A 124 -1.72 -21.10 -7.39
CA GLU A 124 -2.72 -20.61 -6.42
C GLU A 124 -2.13 -20.32 -5.02
N THR A 125 -0.89 -20.72 -4.80
CA THR A 125 -0.13 -20.49 -3.56
C THR A 125 1.01 -19.48 -3.71
N TRP A 126 1.10 -18.83 -4.89
CA TRP A 126 2.13 -17.83 -5.18
C TRP A 126 2.20 -16.74 -4.10
N THR A 127 3.42 -16.37 -3.73
CA THR A 127 3.70 -15.31 -2.75
C THR A 127 4.37 -14.11 -3.43
N PRO A 128 3.74 -12.92 -3.40
CA PRO A 128 4.27 -11.74 -4.07
C PRO A 128 5.52 -11.20 -3.36
N ARG A 129 6.32 -10.42 -4.10
CA ARG A 129 7.53 -9.77 -3.58
C ARG A 129 7.26 -8.37 -3.02
N TYR A 130 6.18 -7.75 -3.48
CA TYR A 130 5.71 -6.44 -3.02
C TYR A 130 4.31 -6.59 -2.43
N VAL A 131 4.15 -6.27 -1.14
CA VAL A 131 2.85 -6.20 -0.48
C VAL A 131 2.65 -4.81 0.11
N GLU A 132 1.54 -4.18 -0.26
CA GLU A 132 0.97 -3.05 0.47
C GLU A 132 -0.26 -3.52 1.25
N VAL A 133 -0.36 -3.17 2.52
CA VAL A 133 -1.46 -3.59 3.39
C VAL A 133 -1.97 -2.43 4.23
N ASN A 134 -3.28 -2.24 4.16
CA ASN A 134 -4.09 -1.50 5.11
C ASN A 134 -4.72 -2.51 6.08
N PHE A 135 -4.28 -2.49 7.33
CA PHE A 135 -4.82 -3.34 8.40
C PHE A 135 -6.06 -2.75 9.08
N SER A 136 -6.14 -1.41 9.16
CA SER A 136 -7.16 -0.69 9.92
C SER A 136 -7.52 0.64 9.26
N ASN A 137 -8.79 1.05 9.39
CA ASN A 137 -9.22 2.41 9.07
C ASN A 137 -9.16 3.36 10.28
N ALA A 138 -8.58 2.95 11.42
CA ALA A 138 -8.42 3.79 12.60
C ALA A 138 -7.49 4.96 12.27
N CYS A 139 -8.03 6.18 12.26
CA CYS A 139 -7.28 7.40 11.97
C CYS A 139 -7.75 8.51 12.90
N ASN A 140 -6.83 9.39 13.30
CA ASN A 140 -7.11 10.58 14.08
C ASN A 140 -7.50 11.80 13.23
N PHE A 141 -7.34 11.73 11.90
CA PHE A 141 -7.58 12.87 10.99
C PHE A 141 -8.88 12.72 10.20
N ARG A 142 -9.34 13.83 9.63
CA ARG A 142 -10.43 13.90 8.66
C ARG A 142 -10.04 14.70 7.41
N CYS A 143 -9.02 14.22 6.70
CA CYS A 143 -8.52 14.88 5.48
C CYS A 143 -9.64 15.06 4.45
N SER A 144 -9.72 16.22 3.81
CA SER A 144 -10.86 16.66 2.97
C SER A 144 -11.18 15.76 1.77
N TYR A 145 -10.22 14.99 1.29
CA TYR A 145 -10.37 14.02 0.20
C TYR A 145 -10.49 12.57 0.68
N CYS A 146 -10.43 12.36 1.99
CA CYS A 146 -10.56 11.05 2.63
C CYS A 146 -12.04 10.73 2.91
N SER A 147 -12.30 9.52 3.38
CA SER A 147 -13.66 9.01 3.57
C SER A 147 -13.80 8.13 4.80
N PRO A 148 -15.03 7.91 5.32
CA PRO A 148 -15.34 7.00 6.42
C PRO A 148 -14.71 5.60 6.30
N GLN A 149 -14.56 5.09 5.07
CA GLN A 149 -13.94 3.79 4.84
C GLN A 149 -12.43 3.73 5.18
N PHE A 150 -11.77 4.88 5.32
CA PHE A 150 -10.33 5.01 5.59
C PHE A 150 -10.00 5.73 6.89
N SER A 151 -11.00 6.35 7.53
CA SER A 151 -10.80 7.11 8.76
C SER A 151 -12.00 6.96 9.69
N THR A 152 -11.75 6.45 10.90
CA THR A 152 -12.73 6.40 11.99
C THR A 152 -13.21 7.78 12.45
N THR A 153 -12.37 8.82 12.38
CA THR A 153 -12.80 10.20 12.70
C THR A 153 -13.86 10.69 11.71
N TRP A 154 -13.60 10.57 10.41
CA TRP A 154 -14.61 10.76 9.36
C TRP A 154 -15.88 9.95 9.57
N ALA A 155 -15.79 8.64 9.85
CA ALA A 155 -16.97 7.81 10.06
C ALA A 155 -17.84 8.33 11.22
N ARG A 156 -17.23 8.69 12.35
CA ARG A 156 -17.93 9.29 13.48
C ARG A 156 -18.59 10.62 13.11
N GLU A 157 -17.93 11.44 12.31
CA GLU A 157 -18.47 12.73 11.87
C GLU A 157 -19.72 12.55 10.99
N THR A 158 -19.65 11.65 10.02
CA THR A 158 -20.78 11.37 9.12
C THR A 158 -21.94 10.67 9.83
N ASP A 159 -21.67 9.86 10.84
CA ASP A 159 -22.71 9.22 11.66
C ASP A 159 -23.49 10.24 12.50
N LEU A 160 -22.85 11.34 12.91
CA LEU A 160 -23.46 12.39 13.74
C LEU A 160 -24.15 13.47 12.94
N TYR A 161 -23.54 13.90 11.83
CA TYR A 161 -23.95 15.09 11.09
C TYR A 161 -24.44 14.81 9.67
N GLY A 162 -24.27 13.57 9.18
CA GLY A 162 -24.59 13.20 7.81
C GLY A 162 -23.49 13.60 6.82
N GLU A 163 -23.89 13.79 5.57
CA GLU A 163 -22.99 14.15 4.47
C GLU A 163 -22.47 15.59 4.55
N TYR A 164 -21.31 15.83 3.94
CA TYR A 164 -20.84 17.19 3.74
C TYR A 164 -21.50 17.79 2.49
N PRO A 165 -22.06 19.02 2.54
CA PRO A 165 -22.96 19.55 1.51
C PRO A 165 -22.20 20.08 0.27
N THR A 166 -21.52 19.20 -0.45
CA THR A 166 -20.91 19.47 -1.77
C THR A 166 -21.79 18.94 -2.91
N THR A 167 -21.37 19.15 -4.16
CA THR A 167 -22.03 18.57 -5.33
C THR A 167 -21.01 17.78 -6.17
N PRO A 168 -21.08 16.43 -6.20
CA PRO A 168 -21.99 15.56 -5.43
C PRO A 168 -21.71 15.62 -3.91
N PRO A 169 -22.64 15.19 -3.05
CA PRO A 169 -22.44 15.18 -1.61
C PRO A 169 -21.23 14.34 -1.20
N HIS A 170 -20.34 14.93 -0.40
CA HIS A 170 -19.11 14.29 0.01
C HIS A 170 -19.35 13.48 1.27
N ASN A 171 -18.79 12.27 1.28
CA ASN A 171 -18.91 11.32 2.38
C ASN A 171 -20.35 10.99 2.82
N ALA A 172 -21.31 11.00 1.90
CA ALA A 172 -22.67 10.55 2.18
C ALA A 172 -22.71 9.10 2.72
N PRO A 173 -23.38 8.81 3.85
CA PRO A 173 -23.40 7.48 4.47
C PRO A 173 -23.82 6.34 3.53
N GLU A 174 -24.73 6.60 2.60
CA GLU A 174 -25.17 5.68 1.55
C GLU A 174 -24.04 5.18 0.65
N HIS A 175 -22.96 5.95 0.47
CA HIS A 175 -21.82 5.55 -0.33
C HIS A 175 -20.95 4.47 0.34
N PHE A 176 -21.08 4.27 1.66
CA PHE A 176 -20.24 3.38 2.48
C PHE A 176 -21.00 2.19 3.07
N GLN A 177 -21.98 1.69 2.31
CA GLN A 177 -22.73 0.48 2.65
C GLN A 177 -22.17 -0.77 1.94
N GLY A 178 -22.65 -1.95 2.33
CA GLY A 178 -22.30 -3.22 1.69
C GLY A 178 -20.79 -3.49 1.69
N SER A 179 -20.20 -3.72 0.51
CA SER A 179 -18.77 -4.04 0.35
C SER A 179 -17.82 -2.90 0.70
N ARG A 180 -18.31 -1.67 0.79
CA ARG A 180 -17.54 -0.47 1.16
C ARG A 180 -17.57 -0.17 2.65
N LYS A 181 -18.42 -0.86 3.42
CA LYS A 181 -18.46 -0.73 4.88
C LYS A 181 -17.27 -1.45 5.51
N PRO A 182 -16.41 -0.76 6.26
CA PRO A 182 -15.34 -1.42 7.01
C PRO A 182 -15.89 -2.34 8.09
N ILE A 183 -15.21 -3.47 8.31
CA ILE A 183 -15.36 -4.26 9.53
C ILE A 183 -14.83 -3.41 10.69
N PRO A 184 -15.62 -3.15 11.73
CA PRO A 184 -15.16 -2.38 12.89
C PRO A 184 -13.89 -2.98 13.50
N ASN A 185 -12.93 -2.14 13.91
CA ASN A 185 -11.64 -2.61 14.43
C ASN A 185 -11.75 -3.46 15.71
N ARG A 186 -12.88 -3.37 16.43
CA ARG A 186 -13.19 -4.20 17.61
C ARG A 186 -13.72 -5.59 17.27
N ASP A 187 -14.19 -5.79 16.04
CA ASP A 187 -14.81 -7.03 15.61
C ASP A 187 -13.76 -7.98 15.00
N PRO A 188 -13.93 -9.31 15.10
CA PRO A 188 -13.03 -10.26 14.46
C PRO A 188 -12.97 -10.05 12.94
N ASN A 189 -11.76 -9.82 12.41
CA ASN A 189 -11.54 -9.64 10.98
C ASN A 189 -10.94 -10.93 10.36
N PRO A 190 -11.69 -11.65 9.48
CA PRO A 190 -11.20 -12.88 8.88
C PRO A 190 -10.02 -12.65 7.94
N TYR A 191 -9.92 -11.48 7.29
CA TYR A 191 -8.82 -11.14 6.39
C TYR A 191 -7.53 -10.87 7.17
N VAL A 192 -7.59 -10.17 8.30
CA VAL A 192 -6.44 -9.98 9.20
C VAL A 192 -5.99 -11.32 9.79
N THR A 193 -6.95 -12.17 10.17
CA THR A 193 -6.65 -13.52 10.68
C THR A 193 -5.93 -14.36 9.61
N ALA A 194 -6.42 -14.35 8.37
CA ALA A 194 -5.78 -15.02 7.25
C ALA A 194 -4.38 -14.46 6.93
N PHE A 195 -4.22 -13.13 6.99
CA PHE A 195 -2.93 -12.49 6.78
C PHE A 195 -1.88 -13.01 7.76
N TRP A 196 -2.20 -13.09 9.05
CA TRP A 196 -1.26 -13.60 10.05
C TRP A 196 -0.97 -15.10 9.91
N LYS A 197 -1.91 -15.90 9.40
CA LYS A 197 -1.65 -17.30 9.01
C LYS A 197 -0.71 -17.38 7.81
N TRP A 198 -0.84 -16.45 6.86
CA TRP A 198 0.00 -16.39 5.65
C TRP A 198 1.42 -15.87 5.93
N TRP A 199 1.54 -14.97 6.91
CA TRP A 199 2.73 -14.17 7.19
C TRP A 199 4.05 -14.96 7.23
N PRO A 200 4.17 -16.12 7.92
CA PRO A 200 5.44 -16.86 7.97
C PRO A 200 5.92 -17.36 6.61
N THR A 201 5.00 -17.66 5.69
CA THR A 201 5.32 -18.08 4.32
C THR A 201 5.58 -16.88 3.43
N LEU A 202 4.72 -15.85 3.54
CA LEU A 202 4.85 -14.61 2.78
C LEU A 202 6.19 -13.91 3.06
N TYR A 203 6.52 -13.73 4.34
CA TYR A 203 7.66 -12.92 4.80
C TYR A 203 8.99 -13.37 4.21
N LYS A 204 9.19 -14.69 4.06
CA LYS A 204 10.40 -15.29 3.46
C LYS A 204 10.71 -14.70 2.08
N ASN A 205 9.66 -14.40 1.34
CA ASN A 205 9.71 -14.00 -0.06
C ASN A 205 9.55 -12.49 -0.28
N LEU A 206 9.18 -11.71 0.73
CA LEU A 206 9.02 -10.27 0.59
C LEU A 206 10.35 -9.58 0.22
N LYS A 207 10.27 -8.60 -0.67
CA LYS A 207 11.33 -7.62 -0.93
C LYS A 207 10.88 -6.22 -0.52
N HIS A 208 9.58 -5.94 -0.65
CA HIS A 208 8.95 -4.68 -0.22
C HIS A 208 7.71 -4.99 0.59
N PHE A 209 7.64 -4.43 1.80
CA PHE A 209 6.46 -4.50 2.65
C PHE A 209 6.04 -3.10 3.07
N ARG A 210 4.86 -2.67 2.65
CA ARG A 210 4.32 -1.35 2.95
C ARG A 210 3.09 -1.44 3.83
N MET A 211 3.16 -0.82 5.00
CA MET A 211 2.01 -0.59 5.86
C MET A 211 1.43 0.79 5.61
N THR A 212 0.13 0.83 5.41
CA THR A 212 -0.66 2.04 5.18
C THR A 212 -1.98 1.90 5.96
N GLY A 213 -2.94 2.76 5.67
CA GLY A 213 -4.31 2.65 6.18
C GLY A 213 -4.48 3.31 7.55
N GLY A 214 -5.62 3.99 7.70
CA GLY A 214 -5.88 4.84 8.86
C GLY A 214 -4.64 5.66 9.21
N GLU A 215 -4.18 5.53 10.44
CA GLU A 215 -2.85 5.92 10.90
C GLU A 215 -2.12 4.69 11.46
N PRO A 216 -1.05 4.17 10.79
CA PRO A 216 -0.36 2.95 11.23
C PRO A 216 0.19 3.00 12.65
N MET A 217 0.53 4.18 13.19
CA MET A 217 0.97 4.30 14.60
C MET A 217 -0.13 3.96 15.60
N MET A 218 -1.40 3.98 15.19
CA MET A 218 -2.54 3.59 16.02
C MET A 218 -2.87 2.08 15.91
N ASP A 219 -2.26 1.35 14.98
CA ASP A 219 -2.60 -0.04 14.71
C ASP A 219 -1.66 -1.04 15.42
N VAL A 220 -2.25 -1.97 16.17
CA VAL A 220 -1.53 -3.07 16.84
C VAL A 220 -0.76 -3.96 15.85
N ASN A 221 -1.24 -4.12 14.61
CA ASN A 221 -0.62 -4.94 13.58
C ASN A 221 0.70 -4.35 13.09
N THR A 222 0.85 -3.03 13.08
CA THR A 222 2.13 -2.35 12.78
C THR A 222 3.22 -2.82 13.74
N TYR A 223 2.92 -2.82 15.04
CA TYR A 223 3.87 -3.25 16.07
C TYR A 223 4.12 -4.75 16.05
N LYS A 224 3.13 -5.58 15.67
CA LYS A 224 3.35 -7.01 15.45
C LYS A 224 4.32 -7.28 14.30
N VAL A 225 4.22 -6.52 13.21
CA VAL A 225 5.18 -6.61 12.09
C VAL A 225 6.57 -6.18 12.56
N PHE A 226 6.68 -5.03 13.24
CA PHE A 226 7.95 -4.55 13.76
C PHE A 226 8.61 -5.56 14.69
N GLN A 227 7.87 -6.11 15.65
CA GLN A 227 8.38 -7.14 16.55
C GLN A 227 8.85 -8.38 15.78
N TYR A 228 8.05 -8.85 14.81
CA TYR A 228 8.43 -10.01 14.01
C TYR A 228 9.74 -9.77 13.24
N ILE A 229 9.96 -8.57 12.70
CA ILE A 229 11.20 -8.18 12.00
C ILE A 229 12.39 -8.13 12.97
N ILE A 230 12.20 -7.58 14.18
CA ILE A 230 13.25 -7.52 15.22
C ILE A 230 13.71 -8.95 15.57
N ASP A 231 12.75 -9.87 15.72
CA ASP A 231 12.98 -11.27 16.06
C ASP A 231 13.48 -12.11 14.87
N ASN A 232 13.11 -11.72 13.64
CA ASN A 232 13.44 -12.43 12.40
C ASN A 232 14.01 -11.45 11.36
N PRO A 233 15.26 -10.98 11.53
CA PRO A 233 15.87 -10.00 10.65
C PRO A 233 15.87 -10.45 9.18
N LYS A 234 15.64 -9.52 8.25
CA LYS A 234 15.60 -9.78 6.81
C LYS A 234 16.33 -8.69 6.04
N GLN A 235 17.61 -8.95 5.75
CA GLN A 235 18.57 -7.98 5.18
C GLN A 235 18.24 -7.51 3.76
N ASP A 236 17.32 -8.19 3.07
CA ASP A 236 16.87 -7.85 1.72
C ASP A 236 15.46 -7.23 1.69
N LEU A 237 14.87 -6.95 2.86
CA LEU A 237 13.55 -6.33 2.97
C LEU A 237 13.64 -4.79 2.99
N HIS A 238 12.86 -4.15 2.14
CA HIS A 238 12.52 -2.74 2.26
C HIS A 238 11.20 -2.59 3.03
N LEU A 239 11.26 -2.00 4.21
CA LEU A 239 10.11 -1.76 5.08
C LEU A 239 9.58 -0.35 4.87
N ASN A 240 8.32 -0.20 4.52
CA ASN A 240 7.71 1.08 4.20
C ASN A 240 6.53 1.34 5.12
N VAL A 241 6.41 2.56 5.66
CA VAL A 241 5.24 2.95 6.44
C VAL A 241 4.74 4.31 5.97
N THR A 242 3.44 4.42 5.71
CA THR A 242 2.79 5.69 5.36
C THR A 242 2.05 6.22 6.58
N SER A 243 2.47 7.36 7.12
CA SER A 243 1.86 7.98 8.31
C SER A 243 1.55 9.46 8.03
N ASN A 244 0.61 10.02 8.79
CA ASN A 244 0.44 11.47 8.89
C ASN A 244 1.55 12.14 9.74
N MET A 245 2.37 11.35 10.43
CA MET A 245 3.47 11.76 11.31
C MET A 245 3.07 12.74 12.43
N CYS A 246 1.78 12.74 12.78
CA CYS A 246 1.15 13.58 13.78
C CYS A 246 0.18 12.72 14.62
N PRO A 247 0.71 11.75 15.40
CA PRO A 247 -0.11 10.82 16.17
C PRO A 247 -0.84 11.54 17.31
N ALA A 248 -2.03 11.06 17.64
CA ALA A 248 -2.88 11.64 18.69
C ALA A 248 -2.33 11.50 20.12
N ASP A 249 -1.33 10.62 20.34
CA ASP A 249 -0.71 10.40 21.65
C ASP A 249 0.81 10.25 21.49
N LYS A 250 1.57 10.99 22.31
CA LYS A 250 3.03 10.91 22.41
C LYS A 250 3.50 9.48 22.69
N LYS A 251 2.77 8.66 23.45
CA LYS A 251 3.14 7.25 23.71
C LYS A 251 3.17 6.41 22.43
N LEU A 252 2.27 6.67 21.48
CA LEU A 252 2.28 5.98 20.19
C LEU A 252 3.52 6.40 19.39
N LYS A 253 3.85 7.70 19.38
CA LYS A 253 5.07 8.22 18.77
C LYS A 253 6.31 7.53 19.34
N GLU A 254 6.49 7.56 20.66
CA GLU A 254 7.68 7.00 21.31
C GLU A 254 7.83 5.51 21.03
N LYS A 255 6.72 4.76 21.12
CA LYS A 255 6.73 3.32 20.81
C LYS A 255 7.16 3.07 19.37
N TYR A 256 6.59 3.80 18.41
CA TYR A 256 6.94 3.67 17.00
C TYR A 256 8.41 4.01 16.76
N PHE A 257 8.89 5.12 17.30
CA PHE A 257 10.25 5.63 17.10
C PHE A 257 11.28 4.69 17.71
N ASN A 258 11.04 4.17 18.92
CA ASN A 258 11.92 3.20 19.57
C ASN A 258 12.08 1.92 18.73
N MET A 259 10.98 1.36 18.23
CA MET A 259 11.03 0.14 17.42
C MET A 259 11.63 0.39 16.03
N ALA A 260 11.31 1.51 15.40
CA ALA A 260 11.91 1.91 14.12
C ALA A 260 13.43 2.13 14.26
N GLN A 261 13.86 2.78 15.34
CA GLN A 261 15.27 2.96 15.67
C GLN A 261 15.96 1.61 15.85
N GLU A 262 15.38 0.69 16.61
CA GLU A 262 15.92 -0.67 16.77
C GLU A 262 16.05 -1.39 15.41
N ILE A 263 14.99 -1.36 14.59
CA ILE A 263 14.99 -1.99 13.27
C ILE A 263 16.10 -1.43 12.37
N CYS A 264 16.28 -0.11 12.35
CA CYS A 264 17.25 0.53 11.45
C CYS A 264 18.68 0.43 11.99
N MET A 265 18.88 0.76 13.26
CA MET A 265 20.20 0.86 13.88
C MET A 265 20.83 -0.51 14.19
N GLN A 266 20.01 -1.54 14.40
CA GLN A 266 20.47 -2.93 14.46
C GLN A 266 20.37 -3.64 13.10
N GLU A 267 20.22 -2.88 12.02
CA GLU A 267 20.31 -3.40 10.65
C GLU A 267 19.32 -4.53 10.35
N LYS A 268 18.13 -4.55 10.97
CA LYS A 268 17.17 -5.68 10.86
C LYS A 268 16.56 -5.81 9.46
N VAL A 269 16.58 -4.73 8.68
CA VAL A 269 16.08 -4.64 7.31
C VAL A 269 17.11 -3.98 6.40
N LYS A 270 16.91 -4.09 5.08
CA LYS A 270 17.74 -3.39 4.09
C LYS A 270 17.63 -1.88 4.26
N HIS A 271 16.40 -1.38 4.33
CA HIS A 271 16.10 0.05 4.46
C HIS A 271 14.66 0.27 4.91
N MET A 272 14.43 1.29 5.73
CA MET A 272 13.10 1.75 6.12
C MET A 272 12.72 3.05 5.40
N MET A 273 11.61 3.07 4.66
CA MET A 273 11.07 4.31 4.08
C MET A 273 9.86 4.77 4.89
N GLN A 274 10.02 5.90 5.59
CA GLN A 274 8.93 6.59 6.25
C GLN A 274 8.31 7.58 5.25
N PHE A 275 7.11 7.26 4.78
CA PHE A 275 6.32 8.16 3.95
C PHE A 275 5.47 9.06 4.85
N VAL A 276 5.60 10.38 4.70
CA VAL A 276 4.88 11.38 5.50
C VAL A 276 3.85 12.06 4.61
N SER A 277 2.58 11.97 4.98
CA SER A 277 1.47 12.50 4.17
C SER A 277 1.17 13.95 4.54
N VAL A 278 1.55 14.89 3.67
CA VAL A 278 1.34 16.33 3.84
C VAL A 278 1.14 16.99 2.47
N ASP A 279 0.06 17.76 2.32
CA ASP A 279 -0.42 18.14 0.98
C ASP A 279 -0.22 19.62 0.65
N ALA A 280 0.22 20.42 1.61
CA ALA A 280 0.53 21.85 1.48
C ALA A 280 1.44 22.26 2.66
N PHE A 281 1.76 23.54 2.78
CA PHE A 281 2.56 24.09 3.88
C PHE A 281 1.70 24.84 4.92
N GLY A 282 2.05 24.72 6.21
CA GLY A 282 1.43 25.45 7.32
C GLY A 282 -0.09 25.30 7.41
N HIS A 283 -0.79 26.39 7.70
CA HIS A 283 -2.26 26.43 7.87
C HIS A 283 -3.06 25.87 6.67
N ARG A 284 -2.49 25.89 5.46
CA ARG A 284 -3.15 25.28 4.28
C ARG A 284 -3.09 23.76 4.33
N ALA A 285 -2.00 23.21 4.85
CA ALA A 285 -1.89 21.78 5.12
C ALA A 285 -2.93 21.36 6.16
N GLU A 286 -3.06 22.14 7.22
CA GLU A 286 -4.01 21.91 8.34
C GLU A 286 -5.46 22.01 7.86
N TYR A 287 -5.75 22.95 6.95
CA TYR A 287 -7.06 23.06 6.30
C TYR A 287 -7.41 21.82 5.47
N ILE A 288 -6.46 21.31 4.68
CA ILE A 288 -6.68 20.10 3.86
C ILE A 288 -6.80 18.86 4.74
N ARG A 289 -5.98 18.78 5.79
CA ARG A 289 -5.81 17.62 6.66
C ARG A 289 -6.26 17.95 8.08
N ASP A 290 -7.55 18.16 8.25
CA ASP A 290 -8.08 18.51 9.57
C ASP A 290 -7.70 17.43 10.62
N GLY A 291 -7.16 17.90 11.74
CA GLY A 291 -6.47 17.13 12.77
C GLY A 291 -4.94 17.28 12.74
N LEU A 292 -4.36 17.79 11.65
CA LEU A 292 -2.94 18.09 11.54
C LEU A 292 -2.58 19.34 12.34
N ASP A 293 -1.52 19.22 13.13
CA ASP A 293 -0.68 20.33 13.58
C ASP A 293 0.60 20.27 12.75
N PHE A 294 0.79 21.26 11.87
CA PHE A 294 1.87 21.23 10.89
C PHE A 294 3.25 21.27 11.55
N ASN A 295 3.41 22.10 12.59
CA ASN A 295 4.70 22.25 13.27
C ASN A 295 5.01 20.99 14.07
N TYR A 296 4.04 20.43 14.80
CA TYR A 296 4.25 19.17 15.52
C TYR A 296 4.61 18.01 14.58
N MET A 297 4.01 17.96 13.39
CA MET A 297 4.39 16.98 12.36
C MET A 297 5.83 17.17 11.90
N MET A 298 6.25 18.41 11.62
CA MET A 298 7.63 18.73 11.22
C MET A 298 8.64 18.42 12.34
N ASP A 299 8.33 18.78 13.59
CA ASP A 299 9.15 18.43 14.76
C ASP A 299 9.35 16.91 14.88
N ASN A 300 8.29 16.14 14.64
CA ASN A 300 8.38 14.67 14.65
C ASN A 300 9.22 14.13 13.49
N VAL A 301 9.20 14.77 12.31
CA VAL A 301 10.05 14.39 11.17
C VAL A 301 11.52 14.64 11.51
N GLU A 302 11.85 15.80 12.07
CA GLU A 302 13.21 16.14 12.49
C GLU A 302 13.68 15.17 13.59
N GLU A 303 12.86 14.93 14.62
CA GLU A 303 13.18 13.99 15.69
C GLU A 303 13.40 12.55 15.15
N PHE A 304 12.61 12.12 14.17
CA PHE A 304 12.78 10.80 13.54
C PHE A 304 14.16 10.66 12.88
N LEU A 305 14.57 11.69 12.12
CA LEU A 305 15.87 11.71 11.43
C LEU A 305 17.04 11.80 12.42
N ASP A 306 16.89 12.60 13.49
CA ASP A 306 17.92 12.73 14.53
C ASP A 306 18.13 11.43 15.30
N ARG A 307 17.04 10.74 15.66
CA ARG A 307 17.09 9.48 16.41
C ARG A 307 17.56 8.31 15.55
N ILE A 308 17.32 8.38 14.25
CA ILE A 308 17.60 7.31 13.30
C ILE A 308 18.47 7.89 12.18
N PRO A 309 19.79 8.02 12.37
CA PRO A 309 20.67 8.65 11.38
C PRO A 309 21.08 7.72 10.22
N GLY A 310 20.59 6.48 10.17
CA GLY A 310 20.98 5.49 9.17
C GLY A 310 19.88 4.51 8.78
N ARG A 311 20.03 3.86 7.61
CA ARG A 311 19.11 2.86 7.03
C ARG A 311 17.63 3.27 6.98
N ASN A 312 17.36 4.57 6.96
CA ASN A 312 16.04 5.12 6.77
C ASN A 312 16.05 6.28 5.77
N SER A 313 14.86 6.63 5.30
CA SER A 313 14.61 7.85 4.53
C SER A 313 13.21 8.36 4.83
N ILE A 314 13.07 9.68 4.91
CA ILE A 314 11.78 10.36 4.90
C ILE A 314 11.43 10.74 3.47
N THR A 315 10.20 10.44 3.06
CA THR A 315 9.64 10.86 1.78
C THR A 315 8.29 11.52 2.03
N PHE A 316 8.15 12.79 1.69
CA PHE A 316 6.84 13.44 1.68
C PHE A 316 6.02 12.95 0.50
N ILE A 317 4.79 12.50 0.78
CA ILE A 317 3.81 12.16 -0.24
C ILE A 317 2.69 13.19 -0.24
N ILE A 318 2.39 13.69 -1.43
CA ILE A 318 1.60 14.90 -1.64
C ILE A 318 0.47 14.58 -2.61
N THR A 319 -0.76 14.74 -2.15
CA THR A 319 -1.96 14.78 -2.98
C THR A 319 -2.10 16.19 -3.54
N TYR A 320 -1.44 16.43 -4.68
CA TYR A 320 -1.38 17.76 -5.30
C TYR A 320 -2.77 18.33 -5.61
N ASN A 321 -2.98 19.56 -5.17
CA ASN A 321 -4.15 20.38 -5.44
C ASN A 321 -3.77 21.87 -5.50
N ASN A 322 -4.75 22.75 -5.75
CA ASN A 322 -4.49 24.18 -5.91
C ASN A 322 -3.88 24.85 -4.66
N LEU A 323 -4.17 24.31 -3.48
CA LEU A 323 -3.59 24.82 -2.22
C LEU A 323 -2.15 24.36 -2.04
N SER A 324 -1.75 23.22 -2.61
CA SER A 324 -0.36 22.74 -2.60
C SER A 324 0.57 23.75 -3.27
N ILE A 325 0.22 24.16 -4.51
CA ILE A 325 1.07 24.98 -5.39
C ILE A 325 1.36 26.35 -4.78
N THR A 326 0.35 26.95 -4.15
CA THR A 326 0.43 28.34 -3.66
C THR A 326 1.00 28.44 -2.26
N SER A 327 1.19 27.31 -1.55
CA SER A 327 1.50 27.29 -0.12
C SER A 327 2.98 27.48 0.22
N MET A 328 3.87 27.42 -0.77
CA MET A 328 5.31 27.62 -0.61
C MET A 328 5.75 29.05 -0.92
#